data_AF-A0AAD5A5L0-F1
#
_entry.id   AF-A0AAD5A5L0-F1
#
_cell.length_a   1.000
_cell.length_b   1.000
_cell.length_c   1.000
_cell.angle_alpha   90.00
_cell.angle_beta   90.00
_cell.angle_gamma   90.00
#
_symmetry.space_group_name_H-M   'P 1'
#
loop_
_entity.id
_entity.type
_entity.pdbx_description
1 polymer ?
#
loop_
_entity_poly.entity_id
_entity_poly.type
_entity_poly.pdbx_seq_one_letter_code
_entity_poly.pdbx_strand_id
1 'polypeptide(L)'
;KELLIIFEEEAEQWASYMHSIMARSVPEMGICCYNIAMVSSRRDNFLELNGYKCKLLILSRGMLEGMCQLHRFFLARVLRPEACVVVLLCGVDSLEPLLELVPLKGEECLQISSDQDAQEYHSAVLDIIQGGGQTSAVDTRINQGPKLDRRHSAGLAFTKPLLVMPSRVPCENPGEVFLLLQQSMASKDLEVEFSGGLQKVRIKPVKWNDSALSVTAAEFPAGTVTVTLYCGGVMKGSTHLHYYDTMGEISRLLKQAADPMNFMCQAFQTSSSEKIDHILAACVLKKMPSGGFYGLQNDQILTGALSFAESHSEDIPTLLHFAAKHGLTDLASVLLQCPGAQQAMRSTNCFGHTPLLLAHANGHSQLHILLEQSL
;
A
#
# COMPACT_ATOMS: atom_id res chain seq x y z
N LYS A 1 -20.02 -19.04 1.84
CA LYS A 1 -18.78 -18.40 1.36
C LYS A 1 -17.81 -18.40 2.54
N GLU A 2 -16.88 -19.35 2.56
CA GLU A 2 -16.06 -19.64 3.76
C GLU A 2 -14.66 -19.04 3.60
N LEU A 3 -13.97 -19.34 2.49
CA LEU A 3 -12.59 -18.89 2.25
C LEU A 3 -12.43 -18.22 0.88
N LEU A 4 -11.81 -17.04 0.86
CA LEU A 4 -11.33 -16.38 -0.34
C LEU A 4 -9.81 -16.43 -0.37
N ILE A 5 -9.21 -16.96 -1.45
CA ILE A 5 -7.76 -17.02 -1.67
C ILE A 5 -7.41 -16.01 -2.77
N ILE A 6 -6.67 -14.96 -2.44
CA ILE A 6 -6.23 -13.92 -3.37
C ILE A 6 -4.75 -14.14 -3.68
N PHE A 7 -4.41 -14.20 -4.96
CA PHE A 7 -3.06 -14.49 -5.43
C PHE A 7 -2.75 -13.74 -6.74
N GLU A 8 -1.49 -13.78 -7.15
CA GLU A 8 -0.98 -13.29 -8.45
C GLU A 8 -0.37 -14.47 -9.22
N GLU A 9 -0.10 -14.32 -10.52
CA GLU A 9 0.35 -15.41 -11.41
C GLU A 9 1.57 -16.16 -10.87
N GLU A 10 2.55 -15.48 -10.26
CA GLU A 10 3.73 -16.10 -9.64
C GLU A 10 3.36 -17.07 -8.50
N ALA A 11 2.25 -16.82 -7.81
CA ALA A 11 1.78 -17.56 -6.65
C ALA A 11 0.68 -18.60 -6.97
N GLU A 12 0.41 -18.90 -8.24
CA GLU A 12 -0.66 -19.82 -8.64
C GLU A 12 -0.50 -21.24 -8.06
N GLN A 13 0.75 -21.73 -7.97
CA GLN A 13 1.05 -23.04 -7.36
C GLN A 13 0.72 -23.05 -5.86
N TRP A 14 1.02 -21.96 -5.16
CA TRP A 14 0.67 -21.78 -3.75
C TRP A 14 -0.85 -21.70 -3.56
N ALA A 15 -1.56 -21.00 -4.43
CA ALA A 15 -3.02 -20.94 -4.40
C ALA A 15 -3.66 -22.32 -4.59
N SER A 16 -3.15 -23.11 -5.54
CA SER A 16 -3.60 -24.48 -5.80
C SER A 16 -3.31 -25.41 -4.61
N TYR A 17 -2.13 -25.28 -4.01
CA TYR A 17 -1.75 -26.03 -2.82
C TYR A 17 -2.65 -25.68 -1.62
N MET A 18 -2.86 -24.39 -1.34
CA MET A 18 -3.77 -23.91 -0.28
C MET A 18 -5.20 -24.38 -0.50
N HIS A 19 -5.71 -24.30 -1.73
CA HIS A 19 -7.01 -24.86 -2.07
C HIS A 19 -7.08 -26.36 -1.76
N SER A 20 -6.08 -27.15 -2.14
CA SER A 20 -6.05 -28.60 -1.90
C SER A 20 -6.04 -28.98 -0.42
N ILE A 21 -5.36 -28.21 0.42
CA ILE A 21 -5.32 -28.44 1.87
C ILE A 21 -6.67 -28.08 2.48
N MET A 22 -7.24 -26.94 2.09
CA MET A 22 -8.50 -26.45 2.68
C MET A 22 -9.72 -27.23 2.21
N ALA A 23 -9.72 -27.77 0.99
CA ALA A 23 -10.80 -28.61 0.44
C ALA A 23 -11.06 -29.88 1.27
N ARG A 24 -10.12 -30.28 2.14
CA ARG A 24 -10.29 -31.42 3.06
C ARG A 24 -11.20 -31.12 4.26
N SER A 25 -11.48 -29.84 4.54
CA SER A 25 -12.21 -29.43 5.73
C SER A 25 -13.24 -28.33 5.49
N VAL A 26 -13.12 -27.60 4.39
CA VAL A 26 -14.08 -26.60 3.92
C VAL A 26 -14.72 -27.14 2.63
N PRO A 27 -16.05 -27.05 2.46
CA PRO A 27 -16.70 -27.48 1.21
C PRO A 27 -16.10 -26.75 0.01
N GLU A 28 -15.85 -27.46 -1.11
CA GLU A 28 -15.23 -26.86 -2.31
C GLU A 28 -16.01 -25.63 -2.83
N MET A 29 -17.35 -25.68 -2.81
CA MET A 29 -18.19 -24.53 -3.20
C MET A 29 -18.07 -23.32 -2.25
N GLY A 30 -17.45 -23.50 -1.08
CA GLY A 30 -17.18 -22.47 -0.09
C GLY A 30 -15.84 -21.76 -0.28
N ILE A 31 -14.94 -22.29 -1.11
CA ILE A 31 -13.61 -21.75 -1.39
C ILE A 31 -13.64 -21.04 -2.75
N CYS A 32 -13.06 -19.84 -2.83
CA CYS A 32 -12.88 -19.13 -4.08
C CYS A 32 -11.42 -18.71 -4.25
N CYS A 33 -10.81 -19.09 -5.37
CA CYS A 33 -9.49 -18.62 -5.77
C CYS A 33 -9.67 -17.44 -6.73
N TYR A 34 -9.06 -16.30 -6.41
CA TYR A 34 -9.18 -15.07 -7.16
C TYR A 34 -7.79 -14.53 -7.54
N ASN A 35 -7.49 -14.55 -8.83
CA ASN A 35 -6.28 -13.93 -9.37
C ASN A 35 -6.47 -12.41 -9.40
N ILE A 36 -5.57 -11.67 -8.74
CA ILE A 36 -5.62 -10.21 -8.66
C ILE A 36 -5.48 -9.51 -10.02
N ALA A 37 -4.86 -10.13 -11.01
CA ALA A 37 -4.77 -9.60 -12.37
C ALA A 37 -6.15 -9.50 -13.05
N MET A 38 -7.15 -10.25 -12.57
CA MET A 38 -8.52 -10.23 -13.09
C MET A 38 -9.37 -9.09 -12.51
N VAL A 39 -8.82 -8.27 -11.60
CA VAL A 39 -9.51 -7.07 -11.10
C VAL A 39 -9.75 -6.13 -12.28
N SER A 40 -11.03 -5.92 -12.59
CA SER A 40 -11.49 -4.94 -13.57
C SER A 40 -12.36 -3.91 -12.86
N SER A 41 -12.56 -2.73 -13.48
CA SER A 41 -13.30 -1.61 -12.87
C SER A 41 -14.80 -1.85 -12.62
N ARG A 42 -15.32 -3.07 -12.84
CA ARG A 42 -16.72 -3.39 -12.57
C ARG A 42 -16.94 -3.44 -11.05
N ARG A 43 -17.86 -2.61 -10.57
CA ARG A 43 -18.17 -2.42 -9.15
C ARG A 43 -18.84 -3.65 -8.49
N ASP A 44 -19.08 -4.71 -9.24
CA ASP A 44 -19.92 -5.82 -8.79
C ASP A 44 -19.13 -6.89 -8.02
N ASN A 45 -17.82 -7.08 -8.29
CA ASN A 45 -17.09 -8.21 -7.72
C ASN A 45 -16.63 -7.99 -6.25
N PHE A 46 -16.32 -6.75 -5.84
CA PHE A 46 -15.73 -6.53 -4.50
C PHE A 46 -16.74 -6.73 -3.35
N LEU A 47 -18.02 -6.41 -3.56
CA LEU A 47 -19.09 -6.63 -2.57
C LEU A 47 -19.30 -8.12 -2.34
N GLU A 48 -19.26 -8.91 -3.41
CA GLU A 48 -19.41 -10.37 -3.32
C GLU A 48 -18.22 -11.07 -2.66
N LEU A 49 -17.01 -10.57 -2.92
CA LEU A 49 -15.75 -11.11 -2.36
C LEU A 49 -15.53 -10.67 -0.91
N ASN A 50 -16.08 -9.52 -0.50
CA ASN A 50 -16.03 -9.10 0.91
C ASN A 50 -16.85 -10.04 1.82
N GLY A 51 -17.89 -10.68 1.32
CA GLY A 51 -18.78 -11.56 2.09
C GLY A 51 -18.19 -12.91 2.53
N TYR A 52 -16.91 -13.19 2.26
CA TYR A 52 -16.22 -14.39 2.73
C TYR A 52 -15.77 -14.24 4.19
N LYS A 53 -15.94 -15.30 4.99
CA LYS A 53 -15.61 -15.32 6.42
C LYS A 53 -14.10 -15.19 6.66
N CYS A 54 -13.28 -15.85 5.85
CA CYS A 54 -11.83 -15.74 5.89
C CYS A 54 -11.28 -15.31 4.52
N LYS A 55 -10.27 -14.42 4.54
CA LYS A 55 -9.56 -13.93 3.35
C LYS A 55 -8.09 -14.26 3.49
N LEU A 56 -7.60 -15.20 2.68
CA LEU A 56 -6.19 -15.55 2.58
C LEU A 56 -5.56 -14.76 1.43
N LEU A 57 -4.61 -13.89 1.72
CA LEU A 57 -3.78 -13.21 0.73
C LEU A 57 -2.43 -13.90 0.62
N ILE A 58 -2.06 -14.33 -0.58
CA ILE A 58 -0.72 -14.87 -0.86
C ILE A 58 0.15 -13.73 -1.35
N LEU A 59 1.07 -13.25 -0.49
CA LEU A 59 1.94 -12.13 -0.76
C LEU A 59 3.24 -12.61 -1.38
N SER A 60 3.35 -12.51 -2.70
CA SER A 60 4.59 -12.74 -3.46
C SER A 60 5.34 -11.44 -3.75
N ARG A 61 6.61 -11.56 -4.16
CA ARG A 61 7.39 -10.42 -4.65
C ARG A 61 6.79 -9.83 -5.92
N GLY A 62 6.38 -10.66 -6.88
CA GLY A 62 5.71 -10.24 -8.11
C GLY A 62 4.43 -9.46 -7.86
N MET A 63 3.65 -9.85 -6.84
CA MET A 63 2.47 -9.08 -6.44
C MET A 63 2.86 -7.66 -6.01
N LEU A 64 3.85 -7.50 -5.12
CA LEU A 64 4.30 -6.19 -4.63
C LEU A 64 4.85 -5.30 -5.75
N GLU A 65 5.65 -5.86 -6.66
CA GLU A 65 6.22 -5.15 -7.81
C GLU A 65 5.15 -4.76 -8.84
N GLY A 66 4.13 -5.61 -9.04
CA GLY A 66 3.00 -5.41 -9.96
C GLY A 66 1.81 -4.62 -9.39
N MET A 67 1.93 -4.03 -8.19
CA MET A 67 0.84 -3.28 -7.55
C MET A 67 0.51 -1.99 -8.30
N CYS A 68 -0.57 -1.98 -9.09
CA CYS A 68 -1.15 -0.77 -9.69
C CYS A 68 -2.18 -0.12 -8.73
N GLN A 69 -2.66 1.09 -9.05
CA GLN A 69 -3.64 1.81 -8.21
C GLN A 69 -4.94 1.02 -8.01
N LEU A 70 -5.38 0.32 -9.04
CA LEU A 70 -6.59 -0.50 -9.01
C LEU A 70 -6.46 -1.73 -8.09
N HIS A 71 -5.30 -2.41 -8.10
CA HIS A 71 -5.01 -3.50 -7.16
C HIS A 71 -5.02 -3.02 -5.70
N ARG A 72 -4.39 -1.86 -5.43
CA ARG A 72 -4.37 -1.27 -4.08
C ARG A 72 -5.77 -0.93 -3.58
N PHE A 73 -6.59 -0.30 -4.43
CA PHE A 73 -7.97 0.02 -4.10
C PHE A 73 -8.81 -1.22 -3.83
N PHE A 74 -8.66 -2.26 -4.65
CA PHE A 74 -9.35 -3.54 -4.47
C PHE A 74 -9.00 -4.19 -3.13
N LEU A 75 -7.71 -4.37 -2.84
CA LEU A 75 -7.24 -4.99 -1.60
C LEU A 75 -7.66 -4.20 -0.35
N ALA A 76 -7.61 -2.86 -0.40
CA ALA A 76 -8.03 -2.01 0.71
C ALA A 76 -9.51 -2.19 1.11
N ARG A 77 -10.35 -2.72 0.20
CA ARG A 77 -11.79 -2.94 0.45
C ARG A 77 -12.11 -4.40 0.73
N VAL A 78 -11.49 -5.33 0.01
CA VAL A 78 -11.77 -6.78 0.15
C VAL A 78 -11.19 -7.34 1.44
N LEU A 79 -10.03 -6.86 1.87
CA LEU A 79 -9.33 -7.33 3.07
C LEU A 79 -9.86 -6.72 4.38
N ARG A 80 -11.13 -6.32 4.42
CA ARG A 80 -11.80 -5.86 5.65
C ARG A 80 -12.92 -6.80 6.04
N PRO A 81 -13.15 -7.10 7.33
CA PRO A 81 -12.35 -6.68 8.48
C PRO A 81 -10.99 -7.40 8.52
N GLU A 82 -9.96 -6.70 9.03
CA GLU A 82 -8.57 -7.15 9.08
C GLU A 82 -8.39 -8.42 9.94
N ALA A 83 -9.20 -8.56 11.00
CA ALA A 83 -9.25 -9.75 11.86
C ALA A 83 -9.63 -11.06 11.13
N CYS A 84 -10.21 -10.96 9.93
CA CYS A 84 -10.57 -12.10 9.09
C CYS A 84 -9.53 -12.40 8.01
N VAL A 85 -8.40 -11.69 8.02
CA VAL A 85 -7.36 -11.78 6.99
C VAL A 85 -6.19 -12.60 7.47
N VAL A 86 -5.80 -13.57 6.65
CA VAL A 86 -4.54 -14.31 6.78
C VAL A 86 -3.63 -13.87 5.64
N VAL A 87 -2.38 -13.54 5.93
CA VAL A 87 -1.38 -13.19 4.92
C VAL A 87 -0.26 -14.24 4.92
N LEU A 88 -0.13 -14.94 3.80
CA LEU A 88 0.95 -15.89 3.56
C LEU A 88 2.13 -15.19 2.88
N LEU A 89 3.26 -15.13 3.57
CA LEU A 89 4.50 -14.55 3.09
C LEU A 89 5.24 -15.56 2.18
N CYS A 90 5.09 -15.38 0.87
CA CYS A 90 5.70 -16.23 -0.17
C CYS A 90 6.90 -15.53 -0.80
N GLY A 91 8.10 -15.75 -0.25
CA GLY A 91 9.33 -15.12 -0.76
C GLY A 91 9.49 -13.64 -0.40
N VAL A 92 8.78 -13.18 0.64
CA VAL A 92 8.85 -11.84 1.21
C VAL A 92 9.09 -11.95 2.72
N ASP A 93 9.97 -11.13 3.27
CA ASP A 93 10.42 -11.26 4.67
C ASP A 93 9.48 -10.60 5.69
N SER A 94 8.63 -9.64 5.26
CA SER A 94 7.71 -8.93 6.14
C SER A 94 6.46 -8.44 5.41
N LEU A 95 5.40 -8.15 6.18
CA LEU A 95 4.16 -7.54 5.69
C LEU A 95 4.29 -6.03 5.40
N GLU A 96 5.35 -5.39 5.88
CA GLU A 96 5.55 -3.93 5.84
C GLU A 96 5.43 -3.34 4.43
N PRO A 97 6.02 -3.93 3.36
CA PRO A 97 5.90 -3.40 2.00
C PRO A 97 4.44 -3.35 1.51
N LEU A 98 3.58 -4.25 1.97
CA LEU A 98 2.15 -4.22 1.64
C LEU A 98 1.45 -3.08 2.38
N LEU A 99 1.76 -2.87 3.66
CA LEU A 99 1.17 -1.80 4.48
C LEU A 99 1.59 -0.40 4.00
N GLU A 100 2.75 -0.29 3.33
CA GLU A 100 3.16 0.93 2.65
C GLU A 100 2.28 1.25 1.43
N LEU A 101 1.66 0.24 0.81
CA LEU A 101 0.87 0.37 -0.42
C LEU A 101 -0.65 0.30 -0.20
N VAL A 102 -1.11 -0.38 0.84
CA VAL A 102 -2.52 -0.65 1.12
C VAL A 102 -2.83 -0.27 2.58
N PRO A 103 -3.84 0.59 2.84
CA PRO A 103 -4.18 1.03 4.18
C PRO A 103 -4.94 -0.07 4.95
N LEU A 104 -4.17 -0.96 5.57
CA LEU A 104 -4.61 -2.05 6.44
C LEU A 104 -3.96 -1.90 7.82
N LYS A 105 -4.62 -2.43 8.85
CA LYS A 105 -4.01 -2.59 10.18
C LYS A 105 -3.27 -3.93 10.25
N GLY A 106 -1.99 -3.92 9.93
CA GLY A 106 -1.17 -5.13 9.90
C GLY A 106 -1.18 -5.95 11.20
N GLU A 107 -1.33 -5.30 12.35
CA GLU A 107 -1.40 -5.94 13.69
C GLU A 107 -2.66 -6.79 13.90
N GLU A 108 -3.74 -6.53 13.15
CA GLU A 108 -4.99 -7.28 13.23
C GLU A 108 -5.03 -8.45 12.23
N CYS A 109 -4.11 -8.48 11.26
CA CYS A 109 -3.99 -9.55 10.28
C CYS A 109 -3.12 -10.71 10.83
N LEU A 110 -3.56 -11.95 10.60
CA LEU A 110 -2.76 -13.12 10.94
C LEU A 110 -1.69 -13.35 9.87
N GLN A 111 -0.43 -13.49 10.26
CA GLN A 111 0.69 -13.73 9.32
C GLN A 111 1.18 -15.18 9.42
N ILE A 112 1.41 -15.80 8.27
CA ILE A 112 1.97 -17.15 8.15
C ILE A 112 3.14 -17.15 7.15
N SER A 113 4.17 -17.95 7.42
CA SER A 113 5.37 -18.08 6.59
C SER A 113 5.28 -19.30 5.67
N SER A 114 5.90 -19.21 4.49
CA SER A 114 6.08 -20.35 3.57
C SER A 114 6.93 -21.49 4.15
N ASP A 115 7.63 -21.28 5.27
CA ASP A 115 8.41 -22.32 5.98
C ASP A 115 7.58 -23.16 6.98
N GLN A 116 6.34 -22.75 7.28
CA GLN A 116 5.45 -23.45 8.22
C GLN A 116 4.84 -24.72 7.63
N ASP A 117 4.35 -25.60 8.50
CA ASP A 117 3.76 -26.86 8.04
C ASP A 117 2.29 -26.72 7.57
N ALA A 118 1.80 -27.74 6.89
CA ALA A 118 0.44 -27.76 6.35
C ALA A 118 -0.66 -27.72 7.43
N GLN A 119 -0.38 -28.16 8.66
CA GLN A 119 -1.34 -28.11 9.77
C GLN A 119 -1.44 -26.70 10.35
N GLU A 120 -0.33 -25.95 10.39
CA GLU A 120 -0.33 -24.55 10.81
C GLU A 120 -1.17 -23.68 9.87
N TYR A 121 -1.03 -23.85 8.55
CA TYR A 121 -1.88 -23.18 7.56
C TYR A 121 -3.37 -23.49 7.75
N HIS A 122 -3.66 -24.74 8.06
CA HIS A 122 -5.01 -25.24 8.27
C HIS A 122 -5.66 -24.68 9.53
N SER A 123 -4.93 -24.66 10.65
CA SER A 123 -5.40 -24.04 11.89
C SER A 123 -5.67 -22.55 11.69
N ALA A 124 -4.71 -21.81 11.12
CA ALA A 124 -4.80 -20.37 10.91
C ALA A 124 -6.09 -19.95 10.15
N VAL A 125 -6.45 -20.71 9.12
CA VAL A 125 -7.65 -20.44 8.32
C VAL A 125 -8.92 -20.90 9.04
N LEU A 126 -8.91 -22.09 9.66
CA LEU A 126 -10.09 -22.64 10.34
C LEU A 126 -10.45 -21.87 11.61
N ASP A 127 -9.46 -21.37 12.36
CA ASP A 127 -9.69 -20.59 13.58
C ASP A 127 -10.50 -19.32 13.25
N ILE A 128 -10.25 -18.69 12.10
CA ILE A 128 -11.01 -17.53 11.62
C ILE A 128 -12.40 -17.95 11.11
N ILE A 129 -12.51 -19.07 10.39
CA ILE A 129 -13.79 -19.55 9.84
C ILE A 129 -14.77 -19.97 10.95
N GLN A 130 -14.26 -20.64 11.99
CA GLN A 130 -15.04 -21.17 13.11
C GLN A 130 -15.21 -20.15 14.24
N GLY A 131 -14.24 -19.25 14.44
CA GLY A 131 -14.23 -18.20 15.46
C GLY A 131 -15.08 -16.97 15.10
N GLY A 132 -16.32 -17.18 14.67
CA GLY A 132 -17.27 -16.12 14.34
C GLY A 132 -17.54 -15.20 15.54
N GLY A 133 -16.73 -14.14 15.67
CA GLY A 133 -16.96 -12.97 16.51
C GLY A 133 -16.97 -13.20 18.02
N GLN A 134 -15.85 -13.62 18.62
CA GLN A 134 -15.56 -13.26 20.01
C GLN A 134 -14.06 -12.97 20.20
N THR A 135 -13.77 -11.73 20.57
CA THR A 135 -12.53 -11.33 21.21
C THR A 135 -12.30 -12.20 22.45
N SER A 136 -11.27 -13.03 22.41
CA SER A 136 -10.56 -13.40 23.62
C SER A 136 -9.08 -13.29 23.31
N ALA A 137 -8.44 -12.34 23.98
CA ALA A 137 -6.99 -12.27 24.08
C ALA A 137 -6.52 -13.61 24.67
N VAL A 138 -6.05 -14.52 23.82
CA VAL A 138 -5.23 -15.64 24.25
C VAL A 138 -3.79 -15.19 24.10
N ASP A 139 -3.30 -14.64 25.20
CA ASP A 139 -1.89 -14.60 25.58
C ASP A 139 -1.26 -15.98 25.28
N THR A 140 -0.71 -16.15 24.08
CA THR A 140 0.20 -17.26 23.80
C THR A 140 1.60 -16.73 23.96
N ARG A 141 2.00 -16.59 25.22
CA ARG A 141 3.41 -16.54 25.62
C ARG A 141 4.04 -17.83 25.10
N ILE A 142 4.71 -17.77 23.95
CA ILE A 142 5.59 -18.84 23.51
C ILE A 142 6.82 -18.82 24.44
N ASN A 143 6.70 -19.59 25.52
CA ASN A 143 7.82 -20.20 26.20
C ASN A 143 8.53 -21.12 25.21
N GLN A 144 9.64 -20.66 24.64
CA GLN A 144 10.69 -21.56 24.16
C GLN A 144 12.04 -21.05 24.66
N GLY A 145 12.47 -21.61 25.78
CA GLY A 145 13.89 -21.59 26.13
C GLY A 145 14.66 -22.42 25.08
N PRO A 146 15.86 -21.98 24.65
CA PRO A 146 16.63 -22.76 23.70
C PRO A 146 17.26 -23.95 24.43
N LYS A 147 16.76 -25.16 24.16
CA LYS A 147 17.52 -26.38 24.41
C LYS A 147 18.71 -26.40 23.45
N LEU A 148 19.88 -26.40 24.06
CA LEU A 148 21.19 -26.44 23.44
C LEU A 148 21.41 -27.82 22.80
N ASP A 149 21.32 -27.92 21.47
CA ASP A 149 21.91 -29.04 20.75
C ASP A 149 23.17 -28.58 20.01
N ARG A 150 24.30 -28.87 20.65
CA ARG A 150 25.64 -28.81 20.07
C ARG A 150 25.74 -29.82 18.92
N ARG A 151 25.85 -29.33 17.69
CA ARG A 151 26.69 -30.00 16.68
C ARG A 151 27.59 -28.97 16.01
N HIS A 152 28.88 -29.09 16.32
CA HIS A 152 29.95 -28.35 15.69
C HIS A 152 29.97 -28.61 14.18
N SER A 153 29.90 -27.54 13.39
CA SER A 153 30.46 -27.48 12.04
C SER A 153 31.10 -26.11 11.90
N ALA A 154 32.41 -26.09 11.62
CA ALA A 154 33.19 -24.88 11.45
C ALA A 154 32.88 -24.23 10.10
N GLY A 155 32.80 -22.89 10.07
CA GLY A 155 32.91 -22.08 8.85
C GLY A 155 31.71 -21.17 8.57
N LEU A 156 31.99 -19.86 8.52
CA LEU A 156 31.17 -18.70 8.14
C LEU A 156 30.38 -18.03 9.28
N ALA A 157 30.77 -16.79 9.58
CA ALA A 157 30.22 -15.93 10.63
C ALA A 157 28.80 -15.48 10.26
N PHE A 158 27.79 -16.16 10.79
CA PHE A 158 26.41 -15.67 10.78
C PHE A 158 26.29 -14.46 11.72
N THR A 159 26.11 -13.28 11.15
CA THR A 159 25.81 -12.06 11.89
C THR A 159 24.34 -12.03 12.29
N LYS A 160 24.06 -11.84 13.58
CA LYS A 160 22.70 -11.81 14.13
C LYS A 160 21.95 -10.54 13.67
N PRO A 161 20.64 -10.62 13.41
CA PRO A 161 19.84 -9.45 13.06
C PRO A 161 19.74 -8.52 14.28
N LEU A 162 20.02 -7.24 14.04
CA LEU A 162 19.94 -6.16 15.02
C LEU A 162 18.65 -5.36 14.74
N LEU A 163 17.85 -5.07 15.77
CA LEU A 163 16.64 -4.27 15.59
C LEU A 163 16.95 -2.79 15.84
N VAL A 164 16.44 -1.90 14.99
CA VAL A 164 16.67 -0.46 15.05
C VAL A 164 15.35 0.30 15.13
N MET A 165 15.27 1.29 16.01
CA MET A 165 14.08 2.09 16.25
C MET A 165 14.42 3.58 16.33
N PRO A 166 13.74 4.47 15.59
CA PRO A 166 12.78 4.16 14.53
C PRO A 166 13.46 3.47 13.33
N SER A 167 12.69 2.73 12.52
CA SER A 167 13.18 2.11 11.28
C SER A 167 13.38 3.12 10.14
N ARG A 168 12.91 4.37 10.35
CA ARG A 168 12.92 5.45 9.36
C ARG A 168 13.22 6.78 10.03
N VAL A 169 14.01 7.62 9.37
CA VAL A 169 14.43 8.95 9.87
C VAL A 169 14.43 9.99 8.76
N PRO A 170 14.19 11.27 9.06
CA PRO A 170 14.31 12.35 8.08
C PRO A 170 15.78 12.56 7.67
N CYS A 171 16.02 13.02 6.44
CA CYS A 171 17.36 13.36 5.96
C CYS A 171 17.99 14.51 6.77
N GLU A 172 17.19 15.50 7.11
CA GLU A 172 17.59 16.67 7.90
C GLU A 172 17.20 16.44 9.37
N ASN A 173 18.17 16.59 10.28
CA ASN A 173 17.97 16.37 11.72
C ASN A 173 17.31 15.00 12.06
N PRO A 174 17.98 13.88 11.75
CA PRO A 174 17.43 12.52 11.90
C PRO A 174 17.14 12.10 13.35
N GLY A 175 17.65 12.85 14.34
CA GLY A 175 17.40 12.61 15.76
C GLY A 175 18.15 11.40 16.34
N GLU A 176 17.60 10.83 17.40
CA GLU A 176 18.16 9.67 18.09
C GLU A 176 17.58 8.36 17.55
N VAL A 177 18.46 7.37 17.40
CA VAL A 177 18.13 6.01 16.97
C VAL A 177 18.59 5.02 18.03
N PHE A 178 17.75 4.04 18.33
CA PHE A 178 17.95 3.02 19.33
C PHE A 178 18.22 1.66 18.69
N LEU A 179 19.31 1.02 19.09
CA LEU A 179 19.69 -0.32 18.66
C LEU A 179 19.37 -1.29 19.78
N LEU A 180 18.42 -2.18 19.52
CA LEU A 180 17.96 -3.19 20.47
C LEU A 180 18.81 -4.45 20.34
N LEU A 181 19.47 -4.81 21.43
CA LEU A 181 20.38 -5.95 21.53
C LEU A 181 19.64 -7.16 22.09
N GLN A 182 19.79 -8.32 21.44
CA GLN A 182 19.23 -9.57 21.93
C GLN A 182 19.94 -10.07 23.20
N GLN A 183 21.18 -9.62 23.46
CA GLN A 183 21.97 -9.97 24.64
C GLN A 183 22.73 -8.74 25.15
N SER A 184 22.82 -8.61 26.48
CA SER A 184 23.56 -7.53 27.11
C SER A 184 25.06 -7.61 26.79
N MET A 185 25.63 -6.48 26.39
CA MET A 185 27.03 -6.35 26.01
C MET A 185 27.76 -5.52 27.08
N ALA A 186 28.78 -6.10 27.70
CA ALA A 186 29.57 -5.46 28.76
C ALA A 186 30.79 -4.67 28.24
N SER A 187 30.99 -4.61 26.93
CA SER A 187 32.17 -3.98 26.32
C SER A 187 32.07 -2.45 26.32
N LYS A 188 33.20 -1.77 26.59
CA LYS A 188 33.32 -0.30 26.53
C LYS A 188 33.66 0.21 25.13
N ASP A 189 34.11 -0.66 24.24
CA ASP A 189 34.54 -0.31 22.87
C ASP A 189 33.45 -0.65 21.85
N LEU A 190 32.28 -0.03 22.01
CA LEU A 190 31.18 -0.13 21.07
C LEU A 190 31.26 1.02 20.05
N GLU A 191 31.05 0.70 18.77
CA GLU A 191 30.98 1.67 17.69
C GLU A 191 29.81 1.29 16.76
N VAL A 192 29.07 2.28 16.30
CA VAL A 192 28.01 2.12 15.31
C VAL A 192 28.46 2.78 14.02
N GLU A 193 28.52 2.03 12.93
CA GLU A 193 28.84 2.53 11.59
C GLU A 193 27.55 2.68 10.78
N PHE A 194 27.28 3.89 10.32
CA PHE A 194 26.29 4.19 9.29
C PHE A 194 26.99 4.17 7.94
N SER A 195 26.49 3.40 6.98
CA SER A 195 27.07 3.28 5.65
C SER A 195 26.02 3.41 4.56
N GLY A 196 26.25 4.34 3.63
CA GLY A 196 25.35 4.64 2.52
C GLY A 196 26.16 5.10 1.31
N GLY A 197 26.12 4.35 0.21
CA GLY A 197 26.95 4.61 -0.96
C GLY A 197 28.45 4.60 -0.61
N LEU A 198 29.12 5.74 -0.83
CA LEU A 198 30.54 5.93 -0.52
C LEU A 198 30.79 6.53 0.89
N GLN A 199 29.75 7.02 1.55
CA GLN A 199 29.86 7.66 2.86
C GLN A 199 29.76 6.61 3.97
N LYS A 200 30.70 6.68 4.92
CA LYS A 200 30.70 5.88 6.14
C LYS A 200 30.97 6.77 7.34
N VAL A 201 30.12 6.71 8.35
CA VAL A 201 30.24 7.50 9.57
C VAL A 201 30.19 6.57 10.76
N ARG A 202 31.23 6.62 11.62
CA ARG A 202 31.28 5.86 12.86
C ARG A 202 31.00 6.75 14.05
N ILE A 203 30.09 6.31 14.91
CA ILE A 203 29.64 7.05 16.08
C ILE A 203 29.71 6.12 17.28
N LYS A 204 30.17 6.64 18.42
CA LYS A 204 30.16 5.90 19.68
C LYS A 204 28.73 5.94 20.26
N PRO A 205 28.06 4.79 20.43
CA PRO A 205 26.74 4.76 21.01
C PRO A 205 26.80 5.00 22.52
N VAL A 206 25.73 5.59 23.05
CA VAL A 206 25.49 5.74 24.49
C VAL A 206 24.68 4.55 24.96
N LYS A 207 25.12 3.87 26.03
CA LYS A 207 24.33 2.79 26.63
C LYS A 207 23.09 3.37 27.28
N TRP A 208 21.90 3.04 26.74
CA TRP A 208 20.62 3.48 27.29
C TRP A 208 20.16 2.55 28.42
N ASN A 209 20.22 1.24 28.19
CA ASN A 209 20.02 0.21 29.21
C ASN A 209 20.80 -1.07 28.84
N ASP A 210 20.60 -2.17 29.56
CA ASP A 210 21.34 -3.42 29.32
C ASP A 210 21.02 -4.10 27.98
N SER A 211 19.92 -3.73 27.31
CA SER A 211 19.50 -4.33 26.04
C SER A 211 19.29 -3.28 24.93
N ALA A 212 19.69 -2.03 25.14
CA ALA A 212 19.49 -0.95 24.18
C ALA A 212 20.64 0.06 24.20
N LEU A 213 21.05 0.46 23.00
CA LEU A 213 22.05 1.51 22.76
C LEU A 213 21.37 2.68 22.04
N SER A 214 21.67 3.92 22.44
CA SER A 214 21.23 5.15 21.76
C SER A 214 22.36 5.71 20.93
N VAL A 215 22.06 6.21 19.74
CA VAL A 215 23.01 6.89 18.87
C VAL A 215 22.30 8.01 18.12
N THR A 216 22.91 9.20 18.10
CA THR A 216 22.47 10.27 17.21
C THR A 216 22.72 9.84 15.77
N ALA A 217 21.66 9.74 14.97
CA ALA A 217 21.80 9.34 13.57
C ALA A 217 22.60 10.38 12.78
N ALA A 218 23.49 9.91 11.90
CA ALA A 218 24.21 10.78 10.98
C ALA A 218 23.28 11.26 9.85
N GLU A 219 23.57 12.41 9.26
CA GLU A 219 22.84 12.90 8.10
C GLU A 219 23.28 12.16 6.84
N PHE A 220 22.31 11.57 6.14
CA PHE A 220 22.48 10.87 4.87
C PHE A 220 21.41 11.33 3.87
N PRO A 221 21.70 11.26 2.55
CA PRO A 221 20.68 11.50 1.54
C PRO A 221 19.57 10.44 1.60
N ALA A 222 18.42 10.75 1.00
CA ALA A 222 17.28 9.85 0.97
C ALA A 222 17.66 8.48 0.37
N GLY A 223 17.26 7.40 1.05
CA GLY A 223 17.60 6.05 0.67
C GLY A 223 17.89 5.13 1.87
N THR A 224 18.31 3.92 1.57
CA THR A 224 18.59 2.89 2.58
C THR A 224 20.04 2.96 3.04
N VAL A 225 20.24 3.17 4.34
CA VAL A 225 21.55 3.22 5.00
C VAL A 225 21.72 1.97 5.86
N THR A 226 22.86 1.30 5.72
CA THR A 226 23.19 0.12 6.53
C THR A 226 23.84 0.56 7.83
N VAL A 227 23.26 0.14 8.96
CA VAL A 227 23.72 0.44 10.32
C VAL A 227 24.36 -0.82 10.90
N THR A 228 25.65 -0.77 11.18
CA THR A 228 26.44 -1.91 11.67
C THR A 228 26.99 -1.64 13.07
N LEU A 229 26.76 -2.55 13.99
CA LEU A 229 27.33 -2.49 15.34
C LEU A 229 28.65 -3.24 15.40
N TYR A 230 29.70 -2.57 15.84
CA TYR A 230 31.03 -3.12 16.09
C TYR A 230 31.35 -3.13 17.58
N CYS A 231 32.10 -4.14 18.01
CA CYS A 231 32.65 -4.24 19.36
C CYS A 231 34.13 -4.64 19.26
N GLY A 232 35.05 -3.74 19.61
CA GLY A 232 36.49 -3.99 19.48
C GLY A 232 36.92 -4.35 18.04
N GLY A 233 36.31 -3.71 17.03
CA GLY A 233 36.58 -3.97 15.62
C GLY A 233 35.85 -5.17 15.01
N VAL A 234 35.14 -5.99 15.81
CA VAL A 234 34.38 -7.15 15.32
C VAL A 234 32.93 -6.77 15.09
N MET A 235 32.39 -7.05 13.91
CA MET A 235 30.98 -6.87 13.56
C MET A 235 30.09 -7.79 14.42
N LYS A 236 29.12 -7.20 15.13
CA LYS A 236 28.18 -7.90 16.01
C LYS A 236 26.80 -8.09 15.38
N GLY A 237 26.38 -7.16 14.55
CA GLY A 237 25.11 -7.20 13.83
C GLY A 237 25.01 -6.05 12.85
N SER A 238 24.12 -6.20 11.87
CA SER A 238 23.83 -5.18 10.85
C SER A 238 22.33 -5.09 10.67
N THR A 239 21.86 -3.90 10.31
CA THR A 239 20.45 -3.59 10.06
C THR A 239 20.34 -2.43 9.06
N HIS A 240 19.11 -2.11 8.65
CA HIS A 240 18.86 -1.07 7.67
C HIS A 240 18.01 0.04 8.28
N LEU A 241 18.36 1.28 7.97
CA LEU A 241 17.65 2.48 8.37
C LEU A 241 17.28 3.25 7.10
N HIS A 242 16.02 3.63 6.95
CA HIS A 242 15.55 4.33 5.75
C HIS A 242 15.49 5.84 5.98
N TYR A 243 16.29 6.59 5.22
CA TYR A 243 16.28 8.05 5.20
C TYR A 243 15.28 8.56 4.19
N TYR A 244 14.41 9.47 4.60
CA TYR A 244 13.41 10.08 3.73
C TYR A 244 13.51 11.60 3.73
N ASP A 245 13.20 12.22 2.60
CA ASP A 245 12.99 13.66 2.51
C ASP A 245 11.51 14.00 2.77
N THR A 246 11.24 15.26 3.07
CA THR A 246 9.88 15.72 3.37
C THR A 246 8.92 15.44 2.20
N MET A 247 9.36 15.62 0.97
CA MET A 247 8.52 15.40 -0.21
C MET A 247 8.28 13.93 -0.49
N GLY A 248 9.27 13.06 -0.30
CA GLY A 248 9.12 11.61 -0.41
C GLY A 248 8.17 11.06 0.64
N GLU A 249 8.21 11.58 1.87
CA GLU A 249 7.27 11.19 2.91
C GLU A 249 5.84 11.66 2.61
N ILE A 250 5.66 12.90 2.14
CA ILE A 250 4.35 13.37 1.65
C ILE A 250 3.86 12.49 0.50
N SER A 251 4.72 12.18 -0.47
CA SER A 251 4.38 11.31 -1.61
C SER A 251 3.93 9.93 -1.15
N ARG A 252 4.62 9.34 -0.18
CA ARG A 252 4.27 8.04 0.40
C ARG A 252 2.93 8.09 1.13
N LEU A 253 2.70 9.11 1.96
CA LEU A 253 1.43 9.32 2.64
C LEU A 253 0.27 9.51 1.65
N LEU A 254 0.50 10.24 0.55
CA LEU A 254 -0.48 10.39 -0.54
C LEU A 254 -0.72 9.08 -1.29
N LYS A 255 0.31 8.24 -1.50
CA LYS A 255 0.15 6.91 -2.10
C LYS A 255 -0.66 5.97 -1.21
N GLN A 256 -0.55 6.10 0.11
CA GLN A 256 -1.35 5.33 1.08
C GLN A 256 -2.82 5.75 1.13
N ALA A 257 -3.15 6.95 0.66
CA ALA A 257 -4.54 7.42 0.60
C ALA A 257 -5.31 6.65 -0.48
N ALA A 258 -6.03 5.59 -0.08
CA ALA A 258 -6.77 4.73 -1.00
C ALA A 258 -7.96 5.42 -1.70
N ASP A 259 -8.48 6.52 -1.15
CA ASP A 259 -9.58 7.28 -1.76
C ASP A 259 -9.25 8.78 -1.79
N PRO A 260 -9.04 9.37 -2.98
CA PRO A 260 -8.81 10.80 -3.14
C PRO A 260 -9.93 11.66 -2.54
N MET A 261 -11.17 11.18 -2.54
CA MET A 261 -12.30 11.93 -1.97
C MET A 261 -12.19 12.01 -0.45
N ASN A 262 -11.79 10.91 0.20
CA ASN A 262 -11.57 10.89 1.65
C ASN A 262 -10.39 11.77 2.05
N PHE A 263 -9.32 11.79 1.25
CA PHE A 263 -8.20 12.71 1.46
C PHE A 263 -8.67 14.18 1.38
N MET A 264 -9.45 14.55 0.36
CA MET A 264 -9.99 15.91 0.25
C MET A 264 -10.97 16.24 1.38
N CYS A 265 -11.80 15.30 1.81
CA CYS A 265 -12.64 15.43 3.01
C CYS A 265 -11.80 15.85 4.23
N GLN A 266 -10.69 15.15 4.47
CA GLN A 266 -9.79 15.46 5.58
C GLN A 266 -9.11 16.83 5.40
N ALA A 267 -8.62 17.14 4.19
CA ALA A 267 -7.91 18.38 3.90
C ALA A 267 -8.82 19.63 4.06
N PHE A 268 -10.06 19.54 3.59
CA PHE A 268 -11.05 20.63 3.69
C PHE A 268 -11.89 20.56 4.98
N GLN A 269 -11.61 19.61 5.88
CA GLN A 269 -12.35 19.40 7.14
C GLN A 269 -13.86 19.26 6.91
N THR A 270 -14.24 18.50 5.89
CA THR A 270 -15.62 18.27 5.47
C THR A 270 -15.90 16.77 5.36
N SER A 271 -17.14 16.37 5.60
CA SER A 271 -17.59 14.98 5.50
C SER A 271 -18.55 14.73 4.33
N SER A 272 -18.93 15.77 3.58
CA SER A 272 -19.84 15.66 2.43
C SER A 272 -19.09 15.86 1.11
N SER A 273 -19.32 14.95 0.18
CA SER A 273 -18.86 15.05 -1.22
C SER A 273 -19.45 16.26 -1.94
N GLU A 274 -20.68 16.66 -1.61
CA GLU A 274 -21.36 17.83 -2.20
C GLU A 274 -20.66 19.12 -1.78
N LYS A 275 -20.20 19.20 -0.53
CA LYS A 275 -19.42 20.36 -0.06
C LYS A 275 -18.08 20.44 -0.77
N ILE A 276 -17.44 19.29 -1.01
CA ILE A 276 -16.18 19.24 -1.78
C ILE A 276 -16.45 19.68 -3.22
N ASP A 277 -17.49 19.16 -3.85
CA ASP A 277 -17.92 19.55 -5.19
C ASP A 277 -18.08 21.06 -5.30
N HIS A 278 -18.82 21.66 -4.36
CA HIS A 278 -19.01 23.10 -4.28
C HIS A 278 -17.70 23.87 -4.06
N ILE A 279 -16.84 23.42 -3.15
CA ILE A 279 -15.53 24.06 -2.89
C ILE A 279 -14.65 24.00 -4.14
N LEU A 280 -14.56 22.85 -4.80
CA LEU A 280 -13.77 22.68 -6.01
C LEU A 280 -14.30 23.56 -7.15
N ALA A 281 -15.62 23.57 -7.37
CA ALA A 281 -16.27 24.43 -8.35
C ALA A 281 -15.99 25.92 -8.07
N ALA A 282 -16.15 26.35 -6.82
CA ALA A 282 -15.87 27.72 -6.39
C ALA A 282 -14.39 28.10 -6.55
N CYS A 283 -13.47 27.17 -6.26
CA CYS A 283 -12.05 27.37 -6.45
C CYS A 283 -11.69 27.60 -7.93
N VAL A 284 -12.27 26.79 -8.84
CA VAL A 284 -12.08 26.95 -10.28
C VAL A 284 -12.64 28.31 -10.73
N LEU A 285 -13.90 28.63 -10.38
CA LEU A 285 -14.53 29.91 -10.74
C LEU A 285 -13.74 31.12 -10.24
N LYS A 286 -13.27 31.09 -9.00
CA LYS A 286 -12.49 32.18 -8.39
C LYS A 286 -11.14 32.40 -9.09
N LYS A 287 -10.54 31.34 -9.63
CA LYS A 287 -9.23 31.37 -10.27
C LYS A 287 -9.31 31.46 -11.80
N MET A 288 -10.51 31.43 -12.37
CA MET A 288 -10.72 31.58 -13.80
C MET A 288 -10.26 32.97 -14.26
N PRO A 289 -9.40 33.07 -15.29
CA PRO A 289 -9.04 34.35 -15.87
C PRO A 289 -10.28 35.00 -16.48
N SER A 290 -10.49 36.29 -16.24
CA SER A 290 -11.63 37.07 -16.72
C SER A 290 -11.71 37.19 -18.25
N GLY A 291 -10.64 36.81 -18.96
CA GLY A 291 -10.61 36.67 -20.42
C GLY A 291 -10.86 35.25 -20.94
N GLY A 292 -11.01 34.23 -20.08
CA GLY A 292 -11.05 32.83 -20.50
C GLY A 292 -9.69 32.29 -20.99
N PHE A 293 -9.64 31.01 -21.39
CA PHE A 293 -8.42 30.39 -21.90
C PHE A 293 -8.33 30.53 -23.44
N TYR A 294 -7.94 31.72 -23.94
CA TYR A 294 -7.77 31.96 -25.38
C TYR A 294 -6.82 30.98 -26.08
N GLY A 295 -5.83 30.44 -25.35
CA GLY A 295 -4.90 29.43 -25.87
C GLY A 295 -5.58 28.09 -26.23
N LEU A 296 -6.69 27.74 -25.56
CA LEU A 296 -7.43 26.50 -25.81
C LEU A 296 -8.44 26.61 -26.96
N GLN A 297 -8.71 27.83 -27.45
CA GLN A 297 -9.64 28.07 -28.56
C GLN A 297 -8.96 27.91 -29.94
N ASN A 298 -7.65 28.13 -30.03
CA ASN A 298 -6.93 28.18 -31.30
C ASN A 298 -6.44 26.83 -31.84
N ASP A 299 -6.44 25.76 -31.02
CA ASP A 299 -6.01 24.43 -31.50
C ASP A 299 -6.99 23.79 -32.48
N GLN A 300 -8.20 24.32 -32.63
CA GLN A 300 -9.19 23.81 -33.58
C GLN A 300 -8.76 23.95 -35.06
N ILE A 301 -7.83 24.85 -35.39
CA ILE A 301 -7.46 25.15 -36.80
C ILE A 301 -6.15 24.48 -37.22
N LEU A 302 -5.19 24.27 -36.31
CA LEU A 302 -3.89 23.66 -36.66
C LEU A 302 -3.84 22.14 -36.48
N THR A 303 -4.75 21.55 -35.70
CA THR A 303 -4.78 20.10 -35.44
C THR A 303 -5.84 19.35 -36.25
N GLY A 304 -6.36 19.94 -37.34
CA GLY A 304 -7.37 19.33 -38.22
C GLY A 304 -6.94 18.07 -38.99
N ALA A 305 -5.77 17.49 -38.71
CA ALA A 305 -5.27 16.31 -39.43
C ALA A 305 -4.56 15.24 -38.59
N LEU A 306 -4.35 15.38 -37.28
CA LEU A 306 -3.48 14.43 -36.52
C LEU A 306 -3.89 14.04 -35.08
N SER A 307 -5.11 14.27 -34.59
CA SER A 307 -5.48 13.86 -33.22
C SER A 307 -6.86 13.19 -33.13
N PHE A 308 -7.02 12.06 -33.82
CA PHE A 308 -8.05 11.08 -33.43
C PHE A 308 -7.60 10.43 -32.11
N ALA A 309 -8.32 10.77 -31.02
CA ALA A 309 -8.24 10.13 -29.70
C ALA A 309 -6.82 10.11 -29.09
N GLU A 310 -6.48 11.17 -28.34
CA GLU A 310 -5.40 11.08 -27.37
C GLU A 310 -5.79 10.06 -26.30
N SER A 311 -5.38 8.80 -26.48
CA SER A 311 -5.46 7.77 -25.45
C SER A 311 -4.40 8.09 -24.41
N HIS A 312 -4.81 8.69 -23.29
CA HIS A 312 -3.89 8.98 -22.21
C HIS A 312 -3.53 7.69 -21.47
N SER A 313 -2.27 7.57 -21.01
CA SER A 313 -1.79 6.43 -20.21
C SER A 313 -2.28 6.45 -18.76
N GLU A 314 -3.01 7.48 -18.36
CA GLU A 314 -3.48 7.72 -17.00
C GLU A 314 -4.96 7.32 -16.81
N ASP A 315 -5.30 6.82 -15.61
CA ASP A 315 -6.68 6.46 -15.22
C ASP A 315 -7.65 7.65 -15.24
N ILE A 316 -7.14 8.84 -14.88
CA ILE A 316 -7.90 10.09 -14.75
C ILE A 316 -7.13 11.20 -15.49
N PRO A 317 -7.23 11.26 -16.82
CA PRO A 317 -6.42 12.19 -17.60
C PRO A 317 -6.90 13.64 -17.53
N THR A 318 -8.17 13.87 -17.20
CA THR A 318 -8.74 15.21 -17.10
C THR A 318 -9.56 15.38 -15.83
N LEU A 319 -9.71 16.64 -15.38
CA LEU A 319 -10.60 16.98 -14.27
C LEU A 319 -12.06 16.57 -14.54
N LEU A 320 -12.47 16.47 -15.80
CA LEU A 320 -13.80 15.99 -16.15
C LEU A 320 -13.95 14.47 -15.95
N HIS A 321 -12.90 13.68 -16.20
CA HIS A 321 -12.87 12.26 -15.81
C HIS A 321 -12.95 12.11 -14.29
N PHE A 322 -12.27 13.00 -13.55
CA PHE A 322 -12.32 13.01 -12.09
C PHE A 322 -13.73 13.30 -11.58
N ALA A 323 -14.35 14.36 -12.10
CA ALA A 323 -15.72 14.73 -11.76
C ALA A 323 -16.72 13.62 -12.09
N ALA A 324 -16.60 13.01 -13.28
CA ALA A 324 -17.42 11.88 -13.71
C ALA A 324 -17.28 10.63 -12.85
N LYS A 325 -16.06 10.30 -12.40
CA LYS A 325 -15.81 9.13 -11.54
C LYS A 325 -16.45 9.30 -10.16
N HIS A 326 -16.37 10.51 -9.60
CA HIS A 326 -16.80 10.80 -8.23
C HIS A 326 -18.18 11.46 -8.11
N GLY A 327 -18.84 11.80 -9.22
CA GLY A 327 -20.19 12.38 -9.21
C GLY A 327 -20.23 13.87 -8.88
N LEU A 328 -19.17 14.60 -9.17
CA LEU A 328 -19.02 16.03 -8.87
C LEU A 328 -19.73 16.87 -9.94
N THR A 329 -20.99 17.20 -9.68
CA THR A 329 -21.89 17.82 -10.66
C THR A 329 -21.64 19.32 -10.78
N ASP A 330 -21.41 20.02 -9.67
CA ASP A 330 -21.11 21.46 -9.67
C ASP A 330 -19.79 21.71 -10.39
N LEU A 331 -18.75 20.94 -10.06
CA LEU A 331 -17.45 21.02 -10.70
C LEU A 331 -17.55 20.72 -12.21
N ALA A 332 -18.27 19.67 -12.60
CA ALA A 332 -18.47 19.36 -14.01
C ALA A 332 -19.19 20.51 -14.75
N SER A 333 -20.22 21.10 -14.14
CA SER A 333 -20.96 22.22 -14.73
C SER A 333 -20.07 23.44 -15.00
N VAL A 334 -19.12 23.73 -14.11
CA VAL A 334 -18.14 24.81 -14.27
C VAL A 334 -17.12 24.44 -15.35
N LEU A 335 -16.62 23.20 -15.34
CA LEU A 335 -15.63 22.73 -16.32
C LEU A 335 -16.19 22.73 -17.76
N LEU A 336 -17.48 22.46 -17.94
CA LEU A 336 -18.13 22.50 -19.26
C LEU A 336 -18.25 23.90 -19.84
N GLN A 337 -18.21 24.93 -18.99
CA GLN A 337 -18.19 26.33 -19.44
C GLN A 337 -16.79 26.78 -19.87
N CYS A 338 -15.75 25.98 -19.58
CA CYS A 338 -14.38 26.28 -19.98
C CYS A 338 -14.16 25.96 -21.47
N PRO A 339 -13.42 26.79 -22.21
CA PRO A 339 -12.91 26.40 -23.53
C PRO A 339 -12.06 25.12 -23.42
N GLY A 340 -12.21 24.21 -24.38
CA GLY A 340 -11.58 22.89 -24.35
C GLY A 340 -12.42 21.78 -23.71
N ALA A 341 -13.56 22.11 -23.09
CA ALA A 341 -14.48 21.11 -22.52
C ALA A 341 -14.90 20.03 -23.53
N GLN A 342 -15.20 20.43 -24.77
CA GLN A 342 -15.61 19.51 -25.85
C GLN A 342 -14.52 18.48 -26.20
N GLN A 343 -13.25 18.88 -26.16
CA GLN A 343 -12.14 17.94 -26.35
C GLN A 343 -12.03 17.01 -25.15
N ALA A 344 -12.05 17.56 -23.93
CA ALA A 344 -11.97 16.77 -22.70
C ALA A 344 -13.12 15.75 -22.54
N MET A 345 -14.30 16.04 -23.10
CA MET A 345 -15.44 15.11 -23.15
C MET A 345 -15.24 13.95 -24.12
N ARG A 346 -14.47 14.15 -25.19
CA ARG A 346 -14.16 13.14 -26.21
C ARG A 346 -12.87 12.37 -25.92
N SER A 347 -11.99 12.94 -25.08
CA SER A 347 -10.79 12.26 -24.60
C SER A 347 -11.16 10.99 -23.83
N THR A 348 -10.35 9.96 -24.03
CA THR A 348 -10.49 8.67 -23.35
C THR A 348 -9.32 8.44 -22.40
N ASN A 349 -9.60 7.83 -21.24
CA ASN A 349 -8.54 7.36 -20.36
C ASN A 349 -7.85 6.08 -20.89
N CYS A 350 -6.90 5.54 -20.13
CA CYS A 350 -6.16 4.32 -20.48
C CYS A 350 -7.04 3.07 -20.67
N PHE A 351 -8.30 3.12 -20.23
CA PHE A 351 -9.30 2.06 -20.42
C PHE A 351 -10.25 2.34 -21.60
N GLY A 352 -10.03 3.41 -22.36
CA GLY A 352 -10.92 3.81 -23.46
C GLY A 352 -12.23 4.46 -23.01
N HIS A 353 -12.37 4.79 -21.71
CA HIS A 353 -13.61 5.39 -21.20
C HIS A 353 -13.56 6.91 -21.33
N THR A 354 -14.63 7.49 -21.89
CA THR A 354 -14.90 8.93 -21.86
C THR A 354 -15.52 9.33 -20.52
N PRO A 355 -15.52 10.63 -20.15
CA PRO A 355 -16.21 11.12 -18.96
C PRO A 355 -17.69 10.73 -18.92
N LEU A 356 -18.38 10.72 -20.07
CA LEU A 356 -19.78 10.30 -20.15
C LEU A 356 -19.98 8.84 -19.72
N LEU A 357 -19.13 7.95 -20.25
CA LEU A 357 -19.16 6.52 -19.91
C LEU A 357 -18.79 6.28 -18.45
N LEU A 358 -17.83 7.04 -17.91
CA LEU A 358 -17.47 6.96 -16.50
C LEU A 358 -18.62 7.40 -15.58
N ALA A 359 -19.31 8.50 -15.89
CA ALA A 359 -20.46 8.94 -15.09
C ALA A 359 -21.56 7.86 -15.06
N HIS A 360 -21.84 7.25 -16.21
CA HIS A 360 -22.80 6.15 -16.32
C HIS A 360 -22.37 4.91 -15.53
N ALA A 361 -21.14 4.43 -15.75
CA ALA A 361 -20.60 3.23 -15.10
C ALA A 361 -20.50 3.37 -13.57
N ASN A 362 -20.35 4.61 -13.08
CA ASN A 362 -20.30 4.91 -11.65
C ASN A 362 -21.69 5.25 -11.05
N GLY A 363 -22.77 5.17 -11.82
CA GLY A 363 -24.16 5.35 -11.36
C GLY A 363 -24.57 6.80 -11.13
N HIS A 364 -23.85 7.77 -11.68
CA HIS A 364 -24.11 9.20 -11.48
C HIS A 364 -25.07 9.73 -12.55
N SER A 365 -26.34 9.34 -12.47
CA SER A 365 -27.35 9.63 -13.49
C SER A 365 -27.52 11.13 -13.79
N GLN A 366 -27.52 11.98 -12.76
CA GLN A 366 -27.68 13.43 -12.93
C GLN A 366 -26.51 14.04 -13.73
N LEU A 367 -25.29 13.62 -13.41
CA LEU A 367 -24.09 14.08 -14.11
C LEU A 367 -24.02 13.50 -15.53
N HIS A 368 -24.45 12.25 -15.72
CA HIS A 368 -24.52 11.63 -17.04
C HIS A 368 -25.47 12.40 -17.97
N ILE A 369 -26.68 12.74 -17.51
CA ILE A 369 -27.64 13.56 -18.28
C ILE A 369 -27.03 14.92 -18.62
N LEU A 370 -26.39 15.57 -17.65
CA LEU A 370 -25.75 16.88 -17.86
C LEU A 370 -24.63 16.82 -18.91
N LEU A 371 -23.81 15.77 -18.88
CA LEU A 371 -22.77 15.54 -19.89
C LEU A 371 -23.35 15.18 -21.25
N GLU A 372 -24.42 14.38 -21.31
CA GLU A 372 -25.10 14.01 -22.57
C GLU A 372 -25.72 15.24 -23.26
N GLN A 373 -26.33 16.14 -22.48
CA GLN A 373 -26.89 17.40 -22.99
C GLN A 373 -25.84 18.39 -23.52
N SER A 374 -24.58 18.22 -23.11
CA SER A 374 -23.48 19.13 -23.42
C SER A 374 -22.59 18.65 -24.56
N LEU A 375 -22.90 17.50 -25.18
CA LEU A 375 -22.03 16.76 -26.11
C LEU A 375 -22.24 17.11 -27.59
#